data_AF-A0AAD6IKH4-F1
#
_entry.id   AF-A0AAD6IKH4-F1
#
_cell.length_a   1.000
_cell.length_b   1.000
_cell.length_c   1.000
_cell.angle_alpha   90.00
_cell.angle_beta   90.00
_cell.angle_gamma   90.00
#
_symmetry.space_group_name_H-M   'P 1'
#
loop_
_entity.id
_entity.type
_entity.pdbx_description
1 polymer ?
#
loop_
_entity_poly.entity_id
_entity_poly.type
_entity_poly.pdbx_seq_one_letter_code
_entity_poly.pdbx_strand_id
1 'polypeptide(L)'
;MSCSTSTDIETKLTYLQWQTSYTETRPYRIAQFGRKKTKNEQKKPHNLIFQKGEDTEIIQDIRGMKEDQKFTLEENGFVYRRYPPPWSTTPKDYWDPEQIRNIFLPECEAILRNEIEGVDRVLIFDWKVSNSILHPSSEKEERKGATN
;
A
#
# COMPACT_ATOMS: atom_id res chain seq x y z
N MET A 1 15.08 -7.25 -21.53
CA MET A 1 14.62 -6.46 -20.36
C MET A 1 13.95 -5.20 -20.90
N SER A 2 12.62 -5.12 -20.92
CA SER A 2 11.94 -3.88 -21.31
C SER A 2 11.91 -2.95 -20.11
N CYS A 3 12.76 -1.93 -20.10
CA CYS A 3 12.69 -0.86 -19.12
C CYS A 3 11.41 -0.05 -19.41
N SER A 4 10.40 -0.13 -18.54
CA SER A 4 9.25 0.78 -18.64
C SER A 4 9.76 2.20 -18.42
N THR A 5 9.54 3.09 -19.36
CA THR A 5 9.91 4.51 -19.23
C THR A 5 9.17 5.11 -18.03
N SER A 6 9.93 5.59 -17.05
CA SER A 6 9.41 6.35 -15.91
C SER A 6 8.78 7.64 -16.45
N THR A 7 7.50 7.89 -16.17
CA THR A 7 6.80 9.08 -16.67
C THR A 7 5.85 9.61 -15.60
N ASP A 8 6.00 10.89 -15.28
CA ASP A 8 5.07 11.63 -14.44
C ASP A 8 3.68 11.66 -15.08
N ILE A 9 2.64 11.68 -14.25
CA ILE A 9 1.25 11.64 -14.70
C ILE A 9 0.49 12.84 -14.13
N GLU A 10 -0.10 13.63 -15.02
CA GLU A 10 -1.04 14.70 -14.65
C GLU A 10 -2.44 14.13 -14.44
N THR A 11 -3.04 14.40 -13.28
CA THR A 11 -4.39 13.94 -12.95
C THR A 11 -5.07 14.85 -11.93
N LYS A 12 -6.40 14.73 -11.79
CA LYS A 12 -7.14 15.41 -10.74
C LYS A 12 -7.46 14.43 -9.61
N LEU A 13 -6.95 14.72 -8.43
CA LEU A 13 -7.17 13.88 -7.25
C LEU A 13 -8.56 14.11 -6.64
N THR A 14 -9.01 13.13 -5.87
CA THR A 14 -10.26 13.21 -5.11
C THR A 14 -9.93 13.26 -3.64
N TYR A 15 -10.37 14.32 -2.98
CA TYR A 15 -10.03 14.66 -1.62
C TYR A 15 -11.18 14.46 -0.66
N LEU A 16 -10.86 14.07 0.57
CA LEU A 16 -11.82 14.13 1.66
C LEU A 16 -12.14 15.60 1.94
N GLN A 17 -13.40 15.97 1.83
CA GLN A 17 -13.87 17.30 2.21
C GLN A 17 -14.09 17.32 3.73
N TRP A 18 -13.43 18.26 4.41
CA TRP A 18 -13.65 18.47 5.83
C TRP A 18 -15.10 18.93 6.07
N GLN A 19 -15.80 18.25 6.97
CA GLN A 19 -17.17 18.57 7.34
C GLN A 19 -17.20 19.06 8.78
N THR A 20 -18.03 20.07 9.06
CA THR A 20 -18.22 20.57 10.43
C THR A 20 -18.66 19.46 11.39
N SER A 21 -19.45 18.50 10.90
CA SER A 21 -19.89 17.34 11.68
C SER A 21 -18.75 16.49 12.23
N TYR A 22 -17.53 16.58 11.68
CA TYR A 22 -16.36 15.85 12.19
C TYR A 22 -15.85 16.34 13.54
N THR A 23 -16.23 17.56 13.93
CA THR A 23 -15.89 18.12 15.26
C THR A 23 -16.64 17.43 16.38
N GLU A 24 -17.91 17.08 16.14
CA GLU A 24 -18.78 16.41 17.11
C GLU A 24 -18.80 14.88 16.92
N THR A 25 -18.71 14.42 15.68
CA THR A 25 -18.80 13.00 15.31
C THR A 25 -17.61 12.58 14.45
N ARG A 26 -16.78 11.68 14.96
CA ARG A 26 -15.58 11.22 14.25
C ARG A 26 -15.90 10.71 12.82
N PRO A 27 -15.02 10.97 11.84
CA PRO A 27 -15.10 10.33 10.53
C PRO A 27 -15.09 8.80 10.66
N TYR A 28 -16.03 8.12 10.02
CA TYR A 28 -16.18 6.66 10.08
C TYR A 28 -16.56 6.07 8.72
N ARG A 29 -16.13 4.82 8.49
CA ARG A 29 -16.58 3.97 7.40
C ARG A 29 -16.82 2.56 7.94
N ILE A 30 -18.07 2.12 7.92
CA ILE A 30 -18.50 0.80 8.34
C ILE A 30 -18.04 -0.20 7.28
N ALA A 31 -17.09 -1.05 7.65
CA ALA A 31 -16.62 -2.13 6.79
C ALA A 31 -17.77 -3.15 6.58
N GLN A 32 -18.30 -3.25 5.36
CA GLN A 32 -19.36 -4.19 5.01
C GLN A 32 -18.80 -5.58 4.71
N PHE A 33 -18.11 -6.21 5.66
CA PHE A 33 -17.70 -7.60 5.51
C PHE A 33 -18.80 -8.53 6.07
N GLY A 34 -19.38 -9.36 5.21
CA GLY A 34 -20.15 -10.55 5.60
C GLY A 34 -21.53 -10.36 6.26
N ARG A 35 -22.03 -9.15 6.51
CA ARG A 35 -23.34 -8.95 7.14
C ARG A 35 -24.49 -8.95 6.11
N LYS A 36 -25.45 -9.88 6.25
CA LYS A 36 -26.74 -9.82 5.56
C LYS A 36 -27.43 -8.50 5.92
N LYS A 37 -27.88 -7.75 4.90
CA LYS A 37 -28.62 -6.49 5.08
C LYS A 37 -29.90 -6.76 5.91
N THR A 38 -29.88 -6.46 7.20
CA THR A 38 -31.11 -6.39 7.99
C THR A 38 -31.92 -5.19 7.51
N LYS A 39 -33.21 -5.40 7.20
CA LYS A 39 -34.12 -4.42 6.58
C LYS A 39 -34.41 -3.16 7.42
N ASN A 40 -33.81 -3.01 8.60
CA ASN A 40 -34.13 -1.91 9.51
C ASN A 40 -32.97 -0.89 9.60
N GLU A 41 -33.33 0.35 9.30
CA GLU A 41 -32.55 1.59 9.29
C GLU A 41 -31.45 1.69 8.23
N GLN A 42 -31.67 2.60 7.27
CA GLN A 42 -30.74 3.07 6.23
C GLN A 42 -29.55 3.84 6.85
N LYS A 43 -28.82 3.24 7.79
CA LYS A 43 -27.62 3.86 8.34
C LYS A 43 -26.59 3.98 7.22
N LYS A 44 -26.24 5.22 6.89
CA LYS A 44 -25.22 5.50 5.87
C LYS A 44 -23.94 4.74 6.25
N PRO A 45 -23.30 4.04 5.29
CA PRO A 45 -22.11 3.23 5.57
C PRO A 45 -20.90 4.08 5.98
N HIS A 46 -20.92 5.38 5.74
CA HIS A 46 -19.92 6.34 6.21
C HIS A 46 -20.53 7.74 6.33
N ASN A 47 -19.87 8.61 7.09
CA ASN A 47 -20.12 10.06 7.09
C ASN A 47 -19.10 10.84 6.24
N LEU A 48 -18.22 10.16 5.50
CA LEU A 48 -17.20 10.77 4.65
C LEU A 48 -17.80 11.39 3.38
N ILE A 49 -17.42 12.63 3.08
CA ILE A 49 -17.75 13.33 1.82
C ILE A 49 -16.46 13.59 1.06
N PHE A 50 -16.45 13.25 -0.23
CA PHE A 50 -15.30 13.43 -1.10
C PHE A 50 -15.64 14.42 -2.21
N GLN A 51 -14.67 15.25 -2.57
CA GLN A 51 -14.77 16.21 -3.65
C GLN A 51 -13.57 16.06 -4.59
N LYS A 52 -13.78 16.30 -5.88
CA LYS A 52 -12.68 16.32 -6.84
C LYS A 52 -11.91 17.63 -6.67
N GLY A 53 -10.58 17.57 -6.67
CA GLY A 53 -9.72 18.74 -6.66
C GLY A 53 -9.98 19.62 -7.89
N GLU A 54 -9.89 20.93 -7.71
CA GLU A 54 -10.06 21.90 -8.79
C GLU A 54 -8.87 21.85 -9.75
N ASP A 55 -7.66 21.74 -9.20
CA ASP A 55 -6.42 21.75 -9.94
C ASP A 55 -6.02 20.37 -10.45
N THR A 56 -5.23 20.37 -11.52
CA THR A 56 -4.51 19.20 -12.00
C THR A 56 -3.20 19.10 -11.24
N GLU A 57 -2.89 17.91 -10.75
CA GLU A 57 -1.70 17.61 -9.98
C GLU A 57 -0.80 16.62 -10.72
N ILE A 58 0.50 16.76 -10.48
CA ILE A 58 1.52 15.90 -11.08
C ILE A 58 1.88 14.80 -10.08
N ILE A 59 1.55 13.56 -10.45
CA ILE A 59 2.03 12.37 -9.76
C ILE A 59 3.39 12.01 -10.34
N GLN A 60 4.43 12.26 -9.56
CA GLN A 60 5.81 12.03 -9.96
C GLN A 60 6.20 10.56 -9.87
N ASP A 61 6.86 10.04 -10.90
CA ASP A 61 7.39 8.68 -10.90
C ASP A 61 8.80 8.66 -10.31
N ILE A 62 8.90 8.17 -9.07
CA ILE A 62 10.14 8.11 -8.29
C ILE A 62 11.21 7.17 -8.89
N ARG A 63 10.84 6.25 -9.81
CA ARG A 63 11.75 5.20 -10.31
C ARG A 63 12.84 5.75 -11.24
N GLY A 64 12.55 6.85 -11.92
CA GLY A 64 13.47 7.55 -12.83
C GLY A 64 14.18 8.75 -12.20
N MET A 65 13.90 9.05 -10.93
CA MET A 65 14.54 10.16 -10.22
C MET A 65 16.01 9.84 -9.92
N LYS A 66 16.86 10.86 -9.98
CA LYS A 66 18.25 10.76 -9.50
C LYS A 66 18.22 10.69 -7.98
N GLU A 67 19.14 9.93 -7.38
CA GLU A 67 19.28 9.81 -5.91
C GLU A 67 19.48 11.17 -5.22
N ASP A 68 19.96 12.16 -5.97
CA ASP A 68 20.16 13.54 -5.53
C ASP A 68 18.86 14.34 -5.36
N GLN A 69 17.70 13.78 -5.77
CA GLN A 69 16.40 14.41 -5.61
C GLN A 69 15.93 14.22 -4.17
N LYS A 70 16.10 15.30 -3.40
CA LYS A 70 16.12 15.41 -1.94
C LYS A 70 14.78 15.01 -1.29
N PHE A 71 14.64 13.73 -0.96
CA PHE A 71 13.75 13.33 0.12
C PHE A 71 14.61 13.05 1.34
N THR A 72 14.44 13.83 2.40
CA THR A 72 15.15 13.65 3.66
C THR A 72 14.17 13.22 4.74
N LEU A 73 14.68 12.49 5.73
CA LEU A 73 13.85 12.04 6.84
C LEU A 73 13.32 13.25 7.64
N GLU A 74 14.11 14.32 7.73
CA GLU A 74 13.81 15.54 8.48
C GLU A 74 12.71 16.38 7.81
N GLU A 75 12.77 16.55 6.49
CA GLU A 75 11.82 17.40 5.76
C GLU A 75 10.55 16.63 5.36
N ASN A 76 10.69 15.37 4.96
CA ASN A 76 9.60 14.60 4.36
C ASN A 76 9.04 13.50 5.30
N GLY A 77 9.78 13.12 6.34
CA GLY A 77 9.45 11.94 7.15
C GLY A 77 9.70 10.61 6.44
N PHE A 78 10.31 10.63 5.24
CA PHE A 78 10.69 9.45 4.47
C PHE A 78 11.88 9.74 3.56
N VAL A 79 12.57 8.68 3.13
CA VAL A 79 13.67 8.74 2.16
C VAL A 79 13.52 7.63 1.13
N TYR A 80 13.90 7.91 -0.11
CA TYR A 80 14.02 6.89 -1.17
C TYR A 80 15.48 6.50 -1.36
N ARG A 81 15.74 5.20 -1.36
CA ARG A 81 17.07 4.65 -1.61
C ARG A 81 17.00 3.53 -2.63
N ARG A 82 17.94 3.56 -3.57
CA ARG A 82 18.09 2.50 -4.55
C ARG A 82 19.22 1.58 -4.11
N TYR A 83 18.87 0.33 -3.87
CA TYR A 83 19.84 -0.72 -3.58
C TYR A 83 20.04 -1.57 -4.84
N PRO A 84 21.23 -1.57 -5.49
CA PRO A 84 21.50 -2.40 -6.66
C PRO A 84 21.31 -3.90 -6.39
N PRO A 85 20.86 -4.69 -7.39
CA PRO A 85 20.91 -6.14 -7.31
C PRO A 85 22.36 -6.66 -7.39
N PRO A 86 22.68 -7.80 -6.73
CA PRO A 86 21.89 -8.48 -5.72
C PRO A 86 22.27 -7.95 -4.32
N TRP A 87 21.28 -7.62 -3.48
CA TRP A 87 21.53 -7.80 -2.03
C TRP A 87 21.20 -9.21 -1.59
N SER A 88 20.08 -9.81 -2.04
CA SER A 88 19.99 -11.23 -2.45
C SER A 88 18.55 -11.74 -2.66
N THR A 89 17.66 -11.04 -3.35
CA THR A 89 16.30 -11.59 -3.54
C THR A 89 15.61 -11.03 -4.78
N THR A 90 15.21 -11.91 -5.67
CA THR A 90 14.19 -11.62 -6.68
C THR A 90 12.83 -11.46 -5.97
N PRO A 91 11.84 -10.78 -6.57
CA PRO A 91 10.53 -10.63 -5.96
C PRO A 91 9.84 -11.95 -5.54
N LYS A 92 10.26 -13.09 -6.12
CA LYS A 92 9.78 -14.43 -5.79
C LYS A 92 10.30 -14.94 -4.45
N ASP A 93 11.47 -14.48 -4.03
CA ASP A 93 12.10 -14.92 -2.79
C ASP A 93 11.44 -14.26 -1.56
N TYR A 94 10.71 -13.15 -1.75
CA TYR A 94 9.86 -12.53 -0.73
C TYR A 94 8.52 -13.23 -0.48
N TRP A 95 8.33 -14.43 -1.04
CA TRP A 95 7.16 -15.28 -0.75
C TRP A 95 7.48 -16.43 0.19
N ASP A 96 8.77 -16.73 0.40
CA ASP A 96 9.23 -17.76 1.33
C ASP A 96 9.47 -17.15 2.72
N PRO A 97 8.70 -17.56 3.75
CA PRO A 97 8.91 -17.16 5.14
C PRO A 97 10.36 -17.28 5.63
N GLU A 98 11.08 -18.32 5.21
CA GLU A 98 12.45 -18.54 5.66
C GLU A 98 13.44 -17.57 5.02
N GLN A 99 13.26 -17.24 3.73
CA GLN A 99 14.05 -16.20 3.07
C GLN A 99 13.77 -14.83 3.67
N ILE A 100 12.52 -14.55 4.03
CA ILE A 100 12.17 -13.28 4.68
C ILE A 100 12.91 -13.15 6.00
N ARG A 101 12.83 -14.17 6.87
CA ARG A 101 13.47 -14.14 8.19
C ARG A 101 14.99 -14.05 8.12
N ASN A 102 15.60 -14.85 7.26
CA ASN A 102 17.05 -15.06 7.28
C ASN A 102 17.80 -14.09 6.36
N ILE A 103 17.12 -13.43 5.42
CA ILE A 103 17.73 -12.52 4.45
C ILE A 103 17.09 -11.13 4.51
N PHE A 104 15.81 -11.03 4.15
CA PHE A 104 15.16 -9.73 3.95
C PHE A 104 15.12 -8.87 5.21
N LEU A 105 14.74 -9.44 6.35
CA LEU A 105 14.63 -8.70 7.61
C LEU A 105 16.00 -8.22 8.12
N PRO A 106 17.06 -9.06 8.14
CA PRO A 106 18.42 -8.60 8.39
C PRO A 106 18.90 -7.51 7.43
N GLU A 107 18.60 -7.62 6.13
CA GLU A 107 18.95 -6.59 5.15
C GLU A 107 18.25 -5.26 5.44
N CYS A 108 16.95 -5.30 5.77
CA CYS A 108 16.18 -4.12 6.17
C CYS A 108 16.78 -3.47 7.43
N GLU A 109 17.19 -4.26 8.43
CA GLU A 109 17.88 -3.73 9.61
C GLU A 109 19.21 -3.07 9.26
N ALA A 110 20.03 -3.70 8.41
CA ALA A 110 21.30 -3.13 7.97
C ALA A 110 21.11 -1.81 7.22
N ILE A 111 20.11 -1.73 6.34
CA ILE A 111 19.72 -0.51 5.63
C ILE A 111 19.37 0.60 6.62
N LEU A 112 18.49 0.32 7.58
CA LEU A 112 18.05 1.33 8.55
C LEU A 112 19.19 1.84 9.43
N ARG A 113 20.11 0.96 9.85
CA ARG A 113 21.30 1.34 10.63
C ARG A 113 22.29 2.19 9.83
N ASN A 114 22.40 1.95 8.52
CA ASN A 114 23.32 2.71 7.66
C ASN A 114 22.77 4.09 7.29
N GLU A 115 21.45 4.22 7.14
CA GLU A 115 20.81 5.46 6.69
C GLU A 115 20.53 6.45 7.84
N ILE A 116 20.38 5.97 9.07
CA ILE A 116 20.03 6.79 10.22
C ILE A 116 21.21 6.84 11.20
N GLU A 117 21.75 8.03 11.41
CA GLU A 117 22.84 8.24 12.37
C GLU A 117 22.36 8.04 13.82
N GLY A 118 23.18 7.38 14.64
CA GLY A 118 22.89 7.19 16.07
C GLY A 118 21.86 6.10 16.40
N VAL A 119 21.57 5.17 15.47
CA VAL A 119 20.68 4.03 15.76
C VAL A 119 21.33 3.05 16.74
N ASP A 120 20.75 2.95 17.94
CA ASP A 120 21.14 1.93 18.92
C ASP A 120 20.56 0.54 18.58
N ARG A 121 19.28 0.49 18.18
CA ARG A 121 18.53 -0.74 17.93
C ARG A 121 17.48 -0.55 16.85
N VAL A 122 17.33 -1.57 16.01
CA VAL A 122 16.21 -1.71 15.06
C VAL A 122 15.34 -2.86 15.55
N LEU A 123 14.02 -2.66 15.60
CA LEU A 123 13.05 -3.68 15.98
C LEU A 123 11.99 -3.80 14.90
N ILE A 124 11.84 -5.00 14.34
CA ILE A 124 10.80 -5.33 13.38
C ILE A 124 9.71 -6.09 14.14
N PHE A 125 8.55 -5.46 14.32
CA PHE A 125 7.48 -6.00 15.17
C PHE A 125 6.66 -7.11 14.50
N ASP A 126 6.34 -6.94 13.22
CA ASP A 126 5.49 -7.88 12.48
C ASP A 126 5.81 -7.81 10.99
N TRP A 127 5.61 -8.92 10.30
CA TRP A 127 5.70 -9.02 8.85
C TRP A 127 4.72 -10.09 8.36
N LYS A 128 4.13 -9.87 7.19
CA LYS A 128 3.16 -10.78 6.60
C LYS A 128 3.36 -10.91 5.11
N VAL A 129 3.26 -12.14 4.60
CA VAL A 129 3.13 -12.42 3.16
C VAL A 129 1.66 -12.48 2.82
N SER A 130 1.23 -11.68 1.84
CA SER A 130 -0.15 -11.72 1.35
C SER A 130 -0.24 -12.59 0.11
N ASN A 131 -0.75 -13.82 0.27
CA ASN A 131 -1.12 -14.72 -0.83
C ASN A 131 -2.44 -14.30 -1.50
N SER A 132 -2.53 -13.05 -1.95
CA SER A 132 -3.72 -12.57 -2.69
C SER A 132 -3.79 -13.11 -4.13
N ILE A 133 -2.79 -13.89 -4.57
CA ILE A 133 -2.73 -14.49 -5.91
C ILE A 133 -3.12 -15.99 -5.91
N LEU A 134 -3.17 -16.66 -4.75
CA LEU A 134 -3.43 -18.11 -4.67
C LEU A 134 -4.90 -18.53 -4.50
N HIS A 135 -5.84 -17.59 -4.55
CA HIS A 135 -7.26 -17.93 -4.79
C HIS A 135 -7.67 -17.44 -6.18
N PRO A 136 -7.35 -18.19 -7.26
CA PRO A 136 -8.26 -18.16 -8.39
C PRO A 136 -9.63 -18.57 -7.85
N SER A 137 -10.64 -17.78 -8.17
CA SER A 137 -12.04 -18.09 -7.93
C SER A 137 -12.46 -19.32 -8.74
N SER A 138 -12.00 -20.50 -8.36
CA SER A 138 -12.40 -21.79 -8.92
C SER A 138 -13.52 -22.37 -8.06
N GLU A 139 -14.70 -21.76 -8.10
CA GLU A 139 -15.93 -22.39 -7.61
C GLU A 139 -17.17 -21.67 -8.19
N LYS A 140 -17.26 -21.59 -9.51
CA LYS A 140 -18.51 -21.27 -10.23
C LYS A 140 -18.56 -21.96 -11.59
N GLU A 141 -18.44 -23.28 -11.64
CA GLU A 141 -18.84 -24.01 -12.86
C GLU A 141 -19.21 -25.47 -12.58
N GLU A 142 -20.15 -25.70 -11.67
CA GLU A 142 -20.87 -26.98 -11.64
C GLU A 142 -22.23 -26.78 -10.97
N ARG A 143 -23.25 -26.48 -11.79
CA ARG A 143 -24.72 -26.63 -11.56
C ARG A 143 -25.51 -25.86 -12.62
N LYS A 144 -25.23 -26.15 -13.89
CA LYS A 144 -26.17 -25.95 -15.00
C LYS A 144 -26.05 -27.15 -15.91
N GLY A 145 -26.72 -28.23 -15.54
CA GLY A 145 -26.68 -29.49 -16.28
C GLY A 145 -27.39 -30.61 -15.54
N ALA A 146 -28.65 -30.39 -15.15
CA ALA A 146 -29.56 -31.45 -14.74
C ALA A 146 -31.01 -30.94 -14.81
N THR A 147 -31.51 -30.80 -16.03
CA THR A 147 -32.95 -30.90 -16.31
C THR A 147 -33.10 -31.68 -17.61
N ASN A 148 -33.45 -32.95 -17.48
CA ASN A 148 -34.23 -33.69 -18.48
C ASN A 148 -35.48 -34.17 -17.75
#